data_AF-A0A9W7ETL0-F1
#
_entry.id   AF-A0A9W7ETL0-F1
#
_cell.length_a   1.000
_cell.length_b   1.000
_cell.length_c   1.000
_cell.angle_alpha   90.00
_cell.angle_beta   90.00
_cell.angle_gamma   90.00
#
_symmetry.space_group_name_H-M   'P 1'
#
loop_
_entity.id
_entity.type
_entity.pdbx_description
1 polymer ?
#
loop_
_entity_poly.entity_id
_entity_poly.type
_entity_poly.pdbx_seq_one_letter_code
_entity_poly.pdbx_strand_id
1 'polypeptide(L)'
;MATIKKFPFLLLNYRKFVFRQVCKSEEGKVFIAFESVHDEVDYGTSRKKVSGLTKGLYYVEHLSDRGGARQCRLTLVQTVEFGGSIPTWIVNKLAPQALSAVQDAIDEFTQDEMVDAAERREKATLMREWKNEVYSEEEIALLERVREKFEGSLKEGKGWKKFKSPDIFVEMEATFEERGSTAAIGRAVTVVDATIEDCVAWEAARVTRERMRGHYREGGRGCKVVKLNDHSEIFYTAIDFGVRSFAPREWLTKIVWKMVDKNTMVVGYEDIEDDNFPIGAGKKYVRASSGGF
;
A
#
# COMPACT_ATOMS: atom_id res chain seq x y z
N MET A 1 -19.96 3.63 29.92
CA MET A 1 -18.48 3.69 29.79
C MET A 1 -18.00 5.09 30.15
N ALA A 2 -16.85 5.22 30.81
CA ALA A 2 -16.28 6.52 31.19
C ALA A 2 -14.81 6.60 30.79
N THR A 3 -14.39 7.71 30.18
CA THR A 3 -12.99 7.91 29.72
C THR A 3 -12.50 9.31 30.06
N ILE A 4 -11.18 9.44 30.28
CA ILE A 4 -10.50 10.72 30.45
C ILE A 4 -9.47 10.88 29.33
N LYS A 5 -9.51 12.00 28.61
CA LYS A 5 -8.54 12.34 27.57
C LYS A 5 -7.72 13.56 27.97
N LYS A 6 -6.40 13.46 27.80
CA LYS A 6 -5.45 14.57 27.98
C LYS A 6 -5.42 15.41 26.71
N PHE A 7 -5.48 16.73 26.86
CA PHE A 7 -5.36 17.65 25.73
C PHE A 7 -3.89 18.01 25.45
N PRO A 8 -3.51 18.24 24.18
CA PRO A 8 -2.13 18.47 23.77
C PRO A 8 -1.61 19.86 24.15
N PHE A 9 -2.47 20.78 24.61
CA PHE A 9 -2.10 22.13 25.01
C PHE A 9 -2.10 22.29 26.53
N LEU A 10 -0.99 22.78 27.08
CA LEU A 10 -0.70 22.85 28.52
C LEU A 10 -1.75 23.63 29.34
N LEU A 11 -2.46 24.58 28.73
CA LEU A 11 -3.46 25.40 29.42
C LEU A 11 -4.89 24.82 29.37
N LEU A 12 -5.10 23.67 28.71
CA LEU A 12 -6.42 23.05 28.63
C LEU A 12 -6.58 21.96 29.69
N ASN A 13 -7.69 22.04 30.43
CA ASN A 13 -8.11 21.01 31.38
C ASN A 13 -8.33 19.66 30.69
N TYR A 14 -8.26 18.57 31.46
CA TYR A 14 -8.63 17.24 31.00
C TYR A 14 -10.09 17.20 30.53
N ARG A 15 -10.40 16.32 29.57
CA ARG A 15 -11.78 16.07 29.15
C ARG A 15 -12.28 14.74 29.67
N LYS A 16 -13.47 14.75 30.27
CA LYS A 16 -14.18 13.54 30.68
C LYS A 16 -15.33 13.28 29.72
N PHE A 17 -15.50 12.02 29.34
CA PHE A 17 -16.63 11.54 28.54
C PHE A 17 -17.30 10.39 29.29
N VAL A 18 -18.61 10.47 29.46
CA VAL A 18 -19.44 9.39 29.99
C VAL A 18 -20.54 9.14 28.98
N PHE A 19 -20.67 7.90 28.52
CA PHE A 19 -21.64 7.55 27.51
C PHE A 19 -22.19 6.14 27.74
N ARG A 20 -23.43 5.93 27.28
CA ARG A 20 -24.05 4.61 27.16
C ARG A 20 -23.92 4.11 25.73
N GLN A 21 -24.03 2.80 25.55
CA GLN A 21 -24.04 2.16 24.25
C GLN A 21 -25.17 1.14 24.16
N VAL A 22 -25.74 1.00 22.97
CA VAL A 22 -26.74 -0.02 22.63
C VAL A 22 -26.31 -0.73 21.36
N CYS A 23 -26.58 -2.04 21.29
CA CYS A 23 -26.24 -2.87 20.15
C CYS A 23 -27.52 -3.45 19.54
N LYS A 24 -27.62 -3.43 18.21
CA LYS A 24 -28.69 -4.09 17.44
C LYS A 24 -28.06 -4.83 16.25
N SER A 25 -28.57 -6.01 15.94
CA SER A 25 -28.24 -6.73 14.70
C SER A 25 -29.48 -6.81 13.81
N GLU A 26 -29.31 -6.53 12.52
CA GLU A 26 -30.39 -6.52 11.54
C GLU A 26 -29.82 -6.82 10.15
N GLU A 27 -30.41 -7.76 9.41
CA GLU A 27 -30.03 -8.10 8.02
C GLU A 27 -28.52 -8.35 7.80
N GLY A 28 -27.86 -9.07 8.72
CA GLY A 28 -26.42 -9.35 8.62
C GLY A 28 -25.52 -8.15 8.91
N LYS A 29 -26.09 -7.04 9.40
CA LYS A 29 -25.38 -5.86 9.88
C LYS A 29 -25.46 -5.77 11.39
N VAL A 30 -24.41 -5.23 12.00
CA VAL A 30 -24.36 -4.93 13.44
C VAL A 30 -24.22 -3.42 13.62
N PHE A 31 -25.09 -2.85 14.43
CA PHE A 31 -25.13 -1.43 14.78
C PHE A 31 -24.80 -1.26 16.25
N ILE A 32 -23.82 -0.41 16.56
CA ILE A 32 -23.49 -0.01 17.94
C ILE A 32 -23.65 1.50 18.03
N ALA A 33 -24.76 1.95 18.61
CA ALA A 33 -25.00 3.36 18.85
C ALA A 33 -24.48 3.73 20.25
N PHE A 34 -23.84 4.88 20.36
CA PHE A 34 -23.41 5.42 21.64
C PHE A 34 -23.77 6.90 21.76
N GLU A 35 -24.11 7.32 22.97
CA GLU A 35 -24.42 8.71 23.27
C GLU A 35 -24.05 9.07 24.70
N SER A 36 -23.70 10.33 24.90
CA SER A 36 -23.30 10.84 26.20
C SER A 36 -24.46 10.83 27.19
N VAL A 37 -24.12 10.55 28.44
CA VAL A 37 -25.05 10.58 29.57
C VAL A 37 -24.51 11.54 30.62
N HIS A 38 -25.42 12.24 31.30
CA HIS A 38 -25.08 13.16 32.37
C HIS A 38 -25.00 12.41 33.70
N ASP A 39 -23.98 11.57 33.84
CA ASP A 39 -23.70 10.85 35.09
C ASP A 39 -22.46 11.41 35.79
N GLU A 40 -22.55 11.51 37.12
CA GLU A 40 -21.40 11.80 37.97
C GLU A 40 -20.60 10.52 38.23
N VAL A 41 -19.45 10.43 37.57
CA VAL A 41 -18.49 9.35 37.78
C VAL A 41 -17.34 9.89 38.62
N ASP A 42 -17.02 9.22 39.73
CA ASP A 42 -15.78 9.47 40.46
C ASP A 42 -14.61 8.85 39.68
N TYR A 43 -13.62 9.67 39.39
CA TYR A 43 -12.42 9.27 38.65
C TYR A 43 -11.17 9.17 39.54
N GLY A 44 -11.32 9.31 40.86
CA GLY A 44 -10.21 9.21 41.82
C GLY A 44 -9.13 10.29 41.67
N THR A 45 -9.44 11.43 41.01
CA THR A 45 -8.48 12.53 40.81
C THR A 45 -9.11 13.91 41.00
N SER A 46 -8.39 14.80 41.69
CA SER A 46 -8.80 16.18 42.01
C SER A 46 -8.57 17.20 40.89
N ARG A 47 -7.99 16.79 39.74
CA ARG A 47 -7.72 17.71 38.63
C ARG A 47 -9.02 18.21 38.00
N LYS A 48 -9.06 19.51 37.68
CA LYS A 48 -10.18 20.14 36.96
C LYS A 48 -10.36 19.44 35.61
N LYS A 49 -11.59 18.99 35.37
CA LYS A 49 -12.02 18.33 34.13
C LYS A 49 -13.18 19.12 33.54
N VAL A 50 -13.21 19.21 32.22
CA VAL A 50 -14.34 19.75 31.48
C VAL A 50 -15.08 18.57 30.85
N SER A 51 -16.41 18.55 30.97
CA SER A 51 -17.23 17.52 30.35
C SER A 51 -17.24 17.72 28.84
N GLY A 52 -16.92 16.66 28.10
CA GLY A 52 -17.17 16.57 26.67
C GLY A 52 -18.41 15.72 26.40
N LEU A 53 -19.07 15.99 25.27
CA LEU A 53 -20.16 15.19 24.75
C LEU A 53 -19.70 14.45 23.51
N THR A 54 -20.25 13.27 23.32
CA THR A 54 -20.04 12.43 22.16
C THR A 54 -21.30 11.64 21.87
N LYS A 55 -21.59 11.50 20.58
CA LYS A 55 -22.60 10.59 20.06
C LYS A 55 -22.10 10.01 18.76
N GLY A 56 -22.45 8.78 18.47
CA GLY A 56 -22.01 8.15 17.25
C GLY A 56 -22.62 6.79 17.04
N LEU A 57 -22.26 6.22 15.91
CA LEU A 57 -22.73 4.96 15.42
C LEU A 57 -21.56 4.23 14.79
N TYR A 58 -21.31 3.00 15.26
CA TYR A 58 -20.63 2.01 14.46
C TYR A 58 -21.67 1.25 13.65
N TYR A 59 -21.38 1.02 12.38
CA TYR A 59 -22.04 -0.02 11.61
C TYR A 59 -21.00 -0.97 11.03
N VAL A 60 -21.30 -2.26 11.14
CA VAL A 60 -20.47 -3.35 10.65
C VAL A 60 -21.30 -4.16 9.67
N GLU A 61 -20.81 -4.32 8.45
CA GLU A 61 -21.45 -5.16 7.45
C GLU A 61 -20.47 -6.21 6.92
N HIS A 62 -20.96 -7.44 6.73
CA HIS A 62 -20.20 -8.52 6.13
C HIS A 62 -19.86 -8.19 4.67
N LEU A 63 -18.63 -8.49 4.27
CA LEU A 63 -18.19 -8.45 2.87
C LEU A 63 -17.95 -9.88 2.39
N SER A 64 -17.94 -10.09 1.07
CA SER A 64 -17.53 -11.37 0.50
C SER A 64 -16.17 -11.80 1.04
N ASP A 65 -16.03 -13.09 1.35
CA ASP A 65 -14.74 -13.65 1.75
C ASP A 65 -13.71 -13.42 0.66
N ARG A 66 -12.49 -13.07 1.06
CA ARG A 66 -11.36 -12.87 0.15
C ARG A 66 -10.30 -13.89 0.48
N GLY A 67 -10.16 -14.91 -0.38
CA GLY A 67 -9.14 -15.92 -0.17
C GLY A 67 -9.34 -16.81 1.05
N GLY A 68 -10.59 -17.01 1.47
CA GLY A 68 -10.94 -17.69 2.73
C GLY A 68 -10.87 -16.79 3.96
N ALA A 69 -10.41 -15.54 3.83
CA ALA A 69 -10.50 -14.53 4.89
C ALA A 69 -11.90 -13.94 4.94
N ARG A 70 -12.56 -14.06 6.09
CA ARG A 70 -13.81 -13.35 6.35
C ARG A 70 -13.53 -11.85 6.42
N GLN A 71 -14.33 -11.06 5.72
CA GLN A 71 -14.16 -9.62 5.67
C GLN A 71 -15.41 -8.90 6.17
N CYS A 72 -15.21 -7.74 6.76
CA CYS A 72 -16.28 -6.83 7.10
C CYS A 72 -15.86 -5.40 6.82
N ARG A 73 -16.85 -4.53 6.63
CA ARG A 73 -16.66 -3.08 6.60
C ARG A 73 -17.10 -2.52 7.95
N LEU A 74 -16.15 -1.96 8.69
CA LEU A 74 -16.40 -1.21 9.92
C LEU A 74 -16.42 0.27 9.58
N THR A 75 -17.50 0.95 9.93
CA THR A 75 -17.59 2.40 9.78
C THR A 75 -18.00 3.04 11.10
N LEU A 76 -17.28 4.11 11.46
CA LEU A 76 -17.57 4.95 12.60
C LEU A 76 -18.01 6.33 12.11
N VAL A 77 -19.23 6.73 12.47
CA VAL A 77 -19.69 8.11 12.34
C VAL A 77 -19.90 8.66 13.74
N GLN A 78 -19.21 9.74 14.08
CA GLN A 78 -19.34 10.33 15.41
C GLN A 78 -19.28 11.85 15.40
N THR A 79 -19.93 12.45 16.38
CA THR A 79 -19.77 13.83 16.78
C THR A 79 -19.07 13.86 18.13
N VAL A 80 -18.10 14.76 18.29
CA VAL A 80 -17.40 15.00 19.56
C VAL A 80 -17.42 16.48 19.84
N GLU A 81 -18.05 16.86 20.94
CA GLU A 81 -18.00 18.20 21.51
C GLU A 81 -17.09 18.18 22.72
N PHE A 82 -16.01 18.94 22.66
CA PHE A 82 -15.02 18.91 23.71
C PHE A 82 -15.36 19.84 24.89
N GLY A 83 -16.34 20.73 24.75
CA GLY A 83 -16.71 21.72 25.77
C GLY A 83 -15.67 22.85 25.93
N GLY A 84 -16.15 24.06 26.20
CA GLY A 84 -15.34 25.28 26.28
C GLY A 84 -14.93 25.84 24.90
N SER A 85 -14.23 26.98 24.90
CA SER A 85 -13.75 27.60 23.66
C SER A 85 -12.45 26.92 23.20
N ILE A 86 -12.54 26.08 22.17
CA ILE A 86 -11.40 25.33 21.62
C ILE A 86 -11.12 25.79 20.19
N PRO A 87 -9.92 26.30 19.90
CA PRO A 87 -9.52 26.64 18.54
C PRO A 87 -9.61 25.45 17.57
N THR A 88 -10.03 25.72 16.33
CA THR A 88 -10.18 24.71 15.27
C THR A 88 -8.91 23.90 15.01
N TRP A 89 -7.73 24.52 15.11
CA TRP A 89 -6.47 23.81 14.90
C TRP A 89 -6.23 22.70 15.95
N ILE A 90 -6.73 22.85 17.18
CA ILE A 90 -6.66 21.82 18.22
C ILE A 90 -7.65 20.69 17.91
N VAL A 91 -8.87 21.05 17.49
CA VAL A 91 -9.89 20.06 17.07
C VAL A 91 -9.34 19.19 15.94
N ASN A 92 -8.75 19.80 14.91
CA ASN A 92 -8.15 19.09 13.78
C ASN A 92 -7.01 18.16 14.22
N LYS A 93 -6.21 18.56 15.21
CA LYS A 93 -5.13 17.71 15.75
C LYS A 93 -5.65 16.49 16.52
N LEU A 94 -6.82 16.61 17.17
CA LEU A 94 -7.42 15.55 17.98
C LEU A 94 -8.38 14.64 17.21
N ALA A 95 -8.90 15.08 16.06
CA ALA A 95 -9.85 14.33 15.26
C ALA A 95 -9.36 12.91 14.88
N PRO A 96 -8.10 12.71 14.43
CA PRO A 96 -7.60 11.37 14.14
C PRO A 96 -7.60 10.46 15.39
N GLN A 97 -7.21 10.99 16.55
CA GLN A 97 -7.20 10.24 17.80
C GLN A 97 -8.63 9.91 18.28
N ALA A 98 -9.62 10.74 17.97
CA ALA A 98 -11.01 10.41 18.28
C ALA A 98 -11.52 9.24 17.44
N LEU A 99 -11.01 9.08 16.21
CA LEU A 99 -11.39 8.04 15.25
C LEU A 99 -10.49 6.80 15.30
N SER A 100 -9.54 6.73 16.25
CA SER A 100 -8.52 5.66 16.29
C SER A 100 -9.11 4.26 16.47
N ALA A 101 -10.32 4.13 17.03
CA ALA A 101 -10.96 2.83 17.24
C ALA A 101 -11.09 1.99 15.96
N VAL A 102 -11.22 2.64 14.78
CA VAL A 102 -11.24 1.93 13.49
C VAL A 102 -9.83 1.42 13.14
N GLN A 103 -8.79 2.18 13.44
CA GLN A 103 -7.40 1.75 13.27
C GLN A 103 -7.06 0.61 14.24
N ASP A 104 -7.47 0.72 15.50
CA ASP A 104 -7.25 -0.31 16.52
C ASP A 104 -7.87 -1.65 16.08
N ALA A 105 -9.06 -1.63 15.46
CA ALA A 105 -9.68 -2.82 14.89
C ALA A 105 -8.90 -3.40 13.70
N ILE A 106 -8.32 -2.56 12.83
CA ILE A 106 -7.45 -3.02 11.73
C ILE A 106 -6.21 -3.71 12.29
N ASP A 107 -5.58 -3.12 13.31
CA ASP A 107 -4.34 -3.63 13.89
C ASP A 107 -4.59 -4.96 14.61
N GLU A 108 -5.68 -5.08 15.37
CA GLU A 108 -6.05 -6.31 16.09
C GLU A 108 -6.42 -7.47 15.16
N PHE A 109 -7.20 -7.19 14.10
CA PHE A 109 -7.74 -8.23 13.20
C PHE A 109 -6.99 -8.31 11.86
N THR A 110 -5.74 -7.82 11.80
CA THR A 110 -4.93 -7.91 10.58
C THR A 110 -4.73 -9.37 10.18
N GLN A 111 -5.14 -9.70 8.94
CA GLN A 111 -4.93 -11.00 8.29
C GLN A 111 -4.28 -10.82 6.91
N ASP A 112 -3.38 -9.84 6.82
CA ASP A 112 -2.81 -9.39 5.54
C ASP A 112 -2.09 -10.52 4.82
N GLU A 113 -1.27 -11.32 5.52
CA GLU A 113 -0.56 -12.45 4.93
C GLU A 113 -1.51 -13.44 4.25
N MET A 114 -2.63 -13.78 4.89
CA MET A 114 -3.61 -14.73 4.36
C MET A 114 -4.33 -14.18 3.13
N VAL A 115 -4.74 -12.91 3.19
CA VAL A 115 -5.40 -12.23 2.06
C VAL A 115 -4.42 -12.11 0.89
N ASP A 116 -3.21 -11.63 1.14
CA ASP A 116 -2.18 -11.43 0.13
C ASP A 116 -1.71 -12.78 -0.46
N ALA A 117 -1.60 -13.84 0.34
CA ALA A 117 -1.28 -15.18 -0.15
C ALA A 117 -2.36 -15.77 -1.06
N ALA A 118 -3.64 -15.50 -0.77
CA ALA A 118 -4.73 -15.95 -1.63
C ALA A 118 -4.77 -15.19 -2.96
N GLU A 119 -4.58 -13.88 -2.95
CA GLU A 119 -4.45 -13.07 -4.18
C GLU A 119 -3.28 -13.56 -5.05
N ARG A 120 -2.13 -13.85 -4.43
CA ARG A 120 -0.98 -14.43 -5.14
C ARG A 120 -1.31 -15.80 -5.74
N ARG A 121 -2.01 -16.67 -5.00
CA ARG A 121 -2.40 -17.99 -5.49
C ARG A 121 -3.37 -17.91 -6.66
N GLU A 122 -4.33 -17.00 -6.62
CA GLU A 122 -5.24 -16.73 -7.75
C GLU A 122 -4.44 -16.29 -8.98
N LYS A 123 -3.54 -15.31 -8.82
CA LYS A 123 -2.68 -14.82 -9.92
C LYS A 123 -1.77 -15.92 -10.48
N ALA A 124 -1.14 -16.73 -9.62
CA ALA A 124 -0.32 -17.87 -10.04
C ALA A 124 -1.15 -18.95 -10.77
N THR A 125 -2.41 -19.14 -10.39
CA THR A 125 -3.30 -20.09 -11.07
C THR A 125 -3.60 -19.62 -12.50
N LEU A 126 -3.89 -18.33 -12.70
CA LEU A 126 -4.07 -17.75 -14.03
C LEU A 126 -2.81 -17.95 -14.90
N MET A 127 -1.62 -17.70 -14.33
CA MET A 127 -0.34 -17.88 -15.04
C MET A 127 -0.06 -19.34 -15.42
N ARG A 128 -0.66 -20.34 -14.76
CA ARG A 128 -0.53 -21.75 -15.16
C ARG A 128 -1.32 -22.07 -16.43
N GLU A 129 -2.36 -21.30 -16.72
CA GLU A 129 -3.22 -21.45 -17.90
C GLU A 129 -2.66 -20.73 -19.14
N TRP A 130 -1.37 -20.35 -19.13
CA TRP A 130 -0.67 -19.55 -20.14
C TRP A 130 -0.85 -20.00 -21.59
N LYS A 131 -1.08 -21.30 -21.83
CA LYS A 131 -1.28 -21.81 -23.21
C LYS A 131 -2.50 -21.23 -23.91
N ASN A 132 -3.45 -20.68 -23.15
CA ASN A 132 -4.66 -20.05 -23.67
C ASN A 132 -4.51 -18.54 -23.85
N GLU A 133 -3.37 -17.95 -23.48
CA GLU A 133 -3.14 -16.51 -23.55
C GLU A 133 -2.88 -16.06 -24.98
N VAL A 134 -3.57 -14.99 -25.39
CA VAL A 134 -3.38 -14.32 -26.68
C VAL A 134 -2.70 -12.98 -26.44
N TYR A 135 -1.48 -12.85 -26.93
CA TYR A 135 -0.68 -11.65 -26.81
C TYR A 135 -0.93 -10.71 -27.98
N SER A 136 -1.07 -9.42 -27.68
CA SER A 136 -1.08 -8.38 -28.71
C SER A 136 0.31 -8.19 -29.32
N GLU A 137 0.35 -7.64 -30.55
CA GLU A 137 1.60 -7.26 -31.21
C GLU A 137 2.40 -6.25 -30.35
N GLU A 138 1.70 -5.37 -29.63
CA GLU A 138 2.32 -4.38 -28.76
C GLU A 138 3.01 -5.01 -27.54
N GLU A 139 2.38 -6.01 -26.90
CA GLU A 139 2.95 -6.75 -25.77
C GLU A 139 4.19 -7.55 -26.19
N ILE A 140 4.14 -8.20 -27.36
CA ILE A 140 5.29 -8.93 -27.90
C ILE A 140 6.43 -7.95 -28.19
N ALA A 141 6.13 -6.84 -28.87
CA ALA A 141 7.14 -5.84 -29.21
C ALA A 141 7.75 -5.19 -27.97
N LEU A 142 6.99 -4.98 -26.89
CA LEU A 142 7.51 -4.50 -25.61
C LEU A 142 8.54 -5.48 -25.04
N LEU A 143 8.20 -6.77 -24.94
CA LEU A 143 9.12 -7.77 -24.43
C LEU A 143 10.40 -7.86 -25.26
N GLU A 144 10.29 -7.77 -26.60
CA GLU A 144 11.44 -7.76 -27.51
C GLU A 144 12.34 -6.54 -27.28
N ARG A 145 11.78 -5.32 -27.26
CA ARG A 145 12.54 -4.08 -27.01
C ARG A 145 13.30 -4.12 -25.69
N VAL A 146 12.61 -4.51 -24.61
CA VAL A 146 13.19 -4.58 -23.28
C VAL A 146 14.30 -5.63 -23.27
N ARG A 147 14.04 -6.83 -23.81
CA ARG A 147 15.04 -7.90 -23.89
C ARG A 147 16.29 -7.46 -24.65
N GLU A 148 16.15 -6.88 -25.84
CA GLU A 148 17.27 -6.41 -26.66
C GLU A 148 18.15 -5.39 -25.91
N LYS A 149 17.52 -4.46 -25.18
CA LYS A 149 18.21 -3.45 -24.35
C LYS A 149 19.11 -4.11 -23.30
N PHE A 150 18.61 -5.14 -22.61
CA PHE A 150 19.37 -5.82 -21.56
C PHE A 150 20.36 -6.86 -22.12
N GLU A 151 20.05 -7.58 -23.18
CA GLU A 151 20.98 -8.52 -23.83
C GLU A 151 22.28 -7.85 -24.26
N GLY A 152 22.19 -6.64 -24.84
CA GLY A 152 23.39 -5.85 -25.18
C GLY A 152 24.24 -5.49 -23.97
N SER A 153 23.62 -5.32 -22.80
CA SER A 153 24.26 -4.94 -21.54
C SER A 153 24.82 -6.13 -20.76
N LEU A 154 24.28 -7.33 -21.00
CA LEU A 154 24.73 -8.59 -20.42
C LEU A 154 25.97 -9.17 -21.11
N LYS A 155 26.42 -8.57 -22.23
CA LYS A 155 27.65 -8.99 -22.93
C LYS A 155 28.88 -8.88 -22.02
N GLU A 156 29.77 -9.87 -22.13
CA GLU A 156 31.06 -9.88 -21.42
C GLU A 156 31.87 -8.61 -21.73
N GLY A 157 32.56 -8.07 -20.71
CA GLY A 157 33.43 -6.88 -20.87
C GLY A 157 32.81 -5.53 -20.47
N LYS A 158 31.53 -5.47 -20.07
CA LYS A 158 30.84 -4.24 -19.59
C LYS A 158 31.27 -3.73 -18.19
N GLY A 159 32.33 -4.29 -17.60
CA GLY A 159 32.90 -3.79 -16.33
C GLY A 159 31.97 -3.90 -15.13
N TRP A 160 31.17 -4.97 -15.05
CA TRP A 160 30.25 -5.23 -13.93
C TRP A 160 30.98 -5.21 -12.59
N LYS A 161 30.43 -4.44 -11.64
CA LYS A 161 30.95 -4.35 -10.28
C LYS A 161 30.02 -5.09 -9.33
N LYS A 162 30.55 -6.13 -8.68
CA LYS A 162 29.85 -6.85 -7.60
C LYS A 162 29.72 -5.98 -6.36
N PHE A 163 28.60 -6.10 -5.66
CA PHE A 163 28.39 -5.51 -4.34
C PHE A 163 27.93 -6.57 -3.34
N LYS A 164 28.21 -6.28 -2.06
CA LYS A 164 27.77 -7.14 -0.96
C LYS A 164 26.25 -7.02 -0.82
N SER A 165 25.54 -8.09 -1.11
CA SER A 165 24.12 -8.22 -0.82
C SER A 165 23.88 -8.27 0.70
N PRO A 166 22.75 -7.73 1.20
CA PRO A 166 22.27 -7.98 2.56
C PRO A 166 22.01 -9.47 2.85
N ASP A 167 21.65 -10.24 1.82
CA ASP A 167 21.40 -11.68 1.88
C ASP A 167 22.54 -12.45 1.19
N ILE A 168 23.09 -13.46 1.87
CA ILE A 168 24.21 -14.27 1.38
C ILE A 168 23.88 -15.12 0.15
N PHE A 169 22.60 -15.40 -0.12
CA PHE A 169 22.15 -16.20 -1.25
C PHE A 169 21.90 -15.37 -2.51
N VAL A 170 21.88 -14.04 -2.40
CA VAL A 170 21.62 -13.15 -3.53
C VAL A 170 22.92 -12.57 -4.04
N GLU A 171 23.31 -12.95 -5.26
CA GLU A 171 24.41 -12.30 -5.96
C GLU A 171 23.91 -10.99 -6.57
N MET A 172 24.63 -9.89 -6.36
CA MET A 172 24.26 -8.59 -6.91
C MET A 172 25.44 -7.87 -7.55
N GLU A 173 25.18 -7.26 -8.70
CA GLU A 173 26.16 -6.45 -9.43
C GLU A 173 25.49 -5.39 -10.28
N ALA A 174 26.24 -4.36 -10.67
CA ALA A 174 25.75 -3.28 -11.51
C ALA A 174 26.85 -2.75 -12.41
N THR A 175 26.41 -2.12 -13.49
CA THR A 175 27.23 -1.31 -14.39
C THR A 175 26.43 -0.06 -14.79
N PHE A 176 27.06 0.84 -15.54
CA PHE A 176 26.36 1.94 -16.20
C PHE A 176 26.08 1.56 -17.66
N GLU A 177 24.96 2.02 -18.22
CA GLU A 177 24.62 1.77 -19.63
C GLU A 177 25.81 2.12 -20.54
N GLU A 178 26.41 3.29 -20.29
CA GLU A 178 27.59 3.83 -20.96
C GLU A 178 28.47 4.63 -19.99
N ARG A 179 29.72 4.88 -20.38
CA ARG A 179 30.66 5.68 -19.56
C ARG A 179 30.14 7.11 -19.42
N GLY A 180 29.80 7.51 -18.20
CA GLY A 180 29.26 8.84 -17.89
C GLY A 180 27.73 8.92 -17.93
N SER A 181 27.04 7.81 -18.22
CA SER A 181 25.59 7.75 -18.07
C SER A 181 25.18 7.88 -16.60
N THR A 182 24.00 8.47 -16.38
CA THR A 182 23.35 8.49 -15.06
C THR A 182 22.46 7.26 -14.84
N ALA A 183 22.21 6.48 -15.89
CA ALA A 183 21.44 5.25 -15.84
C ALA A 183 22.35 4.06 -15.47
N ALA A 184 22.05 3.45 -14.33
CA ALA A 184 22.69 2.22 -13.88
C ALA A 184 21.83 1.01 -14.26
N ILE A 185 22.49 -0.08 -14.61
CA ILE A 185 21.89 -1.40 -14.81
C ILE A 185 22.31 -2.26 -13.64
N GLY A 186 21.33 -2.81 -12.92
CA GLY A 186 21.56 -3.80 -11.85
C GLY A 186 21.18 -5.20 -12.30
N ARG A 187 21.88 -6.20 -11.78
CA ARG A 187 21.54 -7.63 -11.90
C ARG A 187 21.58 -8.26 -10.52
N ALA A 188 20.52 -8.99 -10.18
CA ALA A 188 20.44 -9.79 -8.96
C ALA A 188 20.03 -11.22 -9.33
N VAL A 189 20.71 -12.22 -8.75
CA VAL A 189 20.48 -13.64 -9.06
C VAL A 189 20.43 -14.45 -7.77
N THR A 190 19.45 -15.36 -7.68
CA THR A 190 19.29 -16.31 -6.56
C THR A 190 18.51 -17.54 -7.02
N VAL A 191 18.46 -18.57 -6.18
CA VAL A 191 17.58 -19.74 -6.33
C VAL A 191 16.42 -19.60 -5.35
N VAL A 192 15.19 -19.80 -5.84
CA VAL A 192 13.96 -19.67 -5.04
C VAL A 192 13.24 -21.02 -5.02
N ASP A 193 12.86 -21.48 -3.83
CA ASP A 193 12.11 -22.72 -3.62
C ASP A 193 10.60 -22.53 -3.92
N ALA A 194 10.27 -22.17 -5.16
CA ALA A 194 8.89 -21.94 -5.62
C ALA A 194 8.72 -22.26 -7.11
N THR A 195 7.49 -22.31 -7.61
CA THR A 195 7.24 -22.44 -9.06
C THR A 195 7.46 -21.10 -9.76
N ILE A 196 7.69 -21.14 -11.08
CA ILE A 196 7.86 -19.92 -11.89
C ILE A 196 6.62 -19.01 -11.82
N GLU A 197 5.42 -19.60 -11.75
CA GLU A 197 4.16 -18.86 -11.64
C GLU A 197 4.01 -18.21 -10.26
N ASP A 198 4.40 -18.89 -9.18
CA ASP A 198 4.38 -18.30 -7.84
C ASP A 198 5.36 -17.12 -7.73
N CYS A 199 6.55 -17.22 -8.33
CA CYS A 199 7.55 -16.15 -8.38
C CYS A 199 7.04 -14.92 -9.14
N VAL A 200 6.47 -15.11 -10.33
CA VAL A 200 5.96 -13.97 -11.12
C VAL A 200 4.67 -13.41 -10.52
N ALA A 201 3.82 -14.24 -9.92
CA ALA A 201 2.67 -13.77 -9.17
C ALA A 201 3.09 -12.91 -7.97
N TRP A 202 4.17 -13.27 -7.28
CA TRP A 202 4.78 -12.42 -6.24
C TRP A 202 5.19 -11.07 -6.81
N GLU A 203 5.95 -11.04 -7.91
CA GLU A 203 6.39 -9.79 -8.53
C GLU A 203 5.22 -8.91 -8.99
N ALA A 204 4.25 -9.51 -9.67
CA ALA A 204 3.11 -8.82 -10.23
C ALA A 204 2.05 -8.44 -9.16
N ALA A 205 2.12 -8.97 -7.93
CA ALA A 205 1.25 -8.57 -6.83
C ALA A 205 1.76 -7.28 -6.17
N ARG A 206 1.76 -6.13 -6.88
CA ARG A 206 2.42 -4.89 -6.42
C ARG A 206 1.65 -4.08 -5.37
N VAL A 207 0.33 -4.25 -5.30
CA VAL A 207 -0.58 -3.46 -4.44
C VAL A 207 -1.21 -4.29 -3.32
N THR A 208 -0.52 -5.35 -2.89
CA THR A 208 -0.92 -6.13 -1.71
C THR A 208 -0.84 -5.29 -0.43
N ARG A 209 -1.54 -5.71 0.63
CA ARG A 209 -1.59 -4.92 1.86
C ARG A 209 -0.21 -4.75 2.49
N GLU A 210 0.56 -5.83 2.53
CA GLU A 210 1.94 -5.82 3.01
C GLU A 210 2.82 -4.85 2.22
N ARG A 211 2.81 -4.95 0.88
CA ARG A 211 3.63 -4.09 0.00
C ARG A 211 3.22 -2.64 0.07
N MET A 212 1.92 -2.34 0.17
CA MET A 212 1.44 -0.96 0.32
C MET A 212 1.88 -0.37 1.67
N ARG A 213 1.79 -1.13 2.77
CA ARG A 213 2.30 -0.70 4.08
C ARG A 213 3.81 -0.43 4.03
N GLY A 214 4.59 -1.31 3.40
CA GLY A 214 6.02 -1.12 3.18
C GLY A 214 6.32 0.12 2.33
N HIS A 215 5.66 0.26 1.19
CA HIS A 215 5.81 1.40 0.28
C HIS A 215 5.62 2.75 1.01
N TYR A 216 4.52 2.92 1.75
CA TYR A 216 4.28 4.17 2.48
C TYR A 216 5.23 4.38 3.67
N ARG A 217 5.72 3.31 4.29
CA ARG A 217 6.76 3.38 5.33
C ARG A 217 8.09 3.88 4.78
N GLU A 218 8.42 3.53 3.54
CA GLU A 218 9.68 3.85 2.86
C GLU A 218 9.63 5.15 2.03
N GLY A 219 8.64 6.01 2.27
CA GLY A 219 8.53 7.31 1.61
C GLY A 219 7.65 7.32 0.35
N GLY A 220 6.92 6.23 0.10
CA GLY A 220 5.90 6.16 -0.93
C GLY A 220 4.86 7.28 -0.81
N ARG A 221 4.50 7.87 -1.95
CA ARG A 221 3.56 9.01 -2.06
C ARG A 221 2.35 8.72 -2.94
N GLY A 222 2.35 7.57 -3.62
CA GLY A 222 1.28 7.14 -4.51
C GLY A 222 1.65 5.82 -5.15
N CYS A 223 0.70 4.89 -5.22
CA CYS A 223 0.87 3.59 -5.83
C CYS A 223 -0.48 3.15 -6.41
N LYS A 224 -0.51 2.75 -7.67
CA LYS A 224 -1.73 2.31 -8.36
C LYS A 224 -1.39 1.30 -9.44
N VAL A 225 -2.21 0.26 -9.55
CA VAL A 225 -2.17 -0.71 -10.66
C VAL A 225 -3.47 -0.60 -11.44
N VAL A 226 -3.37 -0.62 -12.77
CA VAL A 226 -4.50 -0.80 -13.69
C VAL A 226 -4.27 -2.09 -14.44
N LYS A 227 -5.07 -3.12 -14.14
CA LYS A 227 -5.04 -4.38 -14.87
C LYS A 227 -5.57 -4.15 -16.29
N LEU A 228 -4.79 -4.53 -17.30
CA LEU A 228 -5.21 -4.46 -18.70
C LEU A 228 -5.83 -5.80 -19.13
N ASN A 229 -5.16 -6.89 -18.82
CA ASN A 229 -5.61 -8.26 -19.05
C ASN A 229 -4.91 -9.21 -18.03
N ASP A 230 -4.90 -10.51 -18.28
CA ASP A 230 -4.30 -11.51 -17.37
C ASP A 230 -2.77 -11.59 -17.44
N HIS A 231 -2.15 -10.92 -18.43
CA HIS A 231 -0.71 -10.93 -18.70
C HIS A 231 -0.07 -9.54 -18.81
N SER A 232 -0.82 -8.46 -18.59
CA SER A 232 -0.31 -7.10 -18.56
C SER A 232 -1.06 -6.14 -17.64
N GLU A 233 -0.32 -5.17 -17.11
CA GLU A 233 -0.83 -4.11 -16.24
C GLU A 233 -0.04 -2.80 -16.40
N ILE A 234 -0.68 -1.68 -16.08
CA ILE A 234 -0.01 -0.39 -15.90
C ILE A 234 0.25 -0.19 -14.42
N PHE A 235 1.48 0.16 -14.07
CA PHE A 235 1.90 0.43 -12.71
C PHE A 235 2.37 1.87 -12.55
N TYR A 236 1.70 2.61 -11.68
CA TYR A 236 2.10 3.93 -11.22
C TYR A 236 2.67 3.85 -9.81
N THR A 237 3.84 4.46 -9.60
CA THR A 237 4.44 4.60 -8.27
C THR A 237 5.12 5.95 -8.11
N ALA A 238 5.06 6.52 -6.92
CA ALA A 238 5.74 7.76 -6.56
C ALA A 238 6.44 7.60 -5.21
N ILE A 239 7.70 8.03 -5.12
CA ILE A 239 8.56 7.83 -3.96
C ILE A 239 9.27 9.14 -3.63
N ASP A 240 9.23 9.51 -2.34
CA ASP A 240 10.08 10.53 -1.76
C ASP A 240 11.25 9.86 -1.04
N PHE A 241 12.44 9.99 -1.61
CA PHE A 241 13.67 9.39 -1.07
C PHE A 241 14.16 10.04 0.24
N GLY A 242 13.52 11.11 0.73
CA GLY A 242 13.91 11.78 1.97
C GLY A 242 15.23 12.55 1.89
N VAL A 243 15.78 12.73 0.69
CA VAL A 243 17.00 13.50 0.47
C VAL A 243 16.64 14.99 0.36
N ARG A 244 17.27 15.82 1.20
CA ARG A 244 17.04 17.27 1.18
C ARG A 244 17.33 17.83 -0.21
N SER A 245 16.42 18.64 -0.74
CA SER A 245 16.44 19.25 -2.08
C SER A 245 16.09 18.34 -3.25
N PHE A 246 15.77 17.06 -3.01
CA PHE A 246 15.33 16.14 -4.05
C PHE A 246 13.80 16.14 -4.07
N ALA A 247 13.21 16.51 -5.21
CA ALA A 247 11.76 16.38 -5.41
C ALA A 247 11.36 14.88 -5.41
N PRO A 248 10.15 14.50 -4.98
CA PRO A 248 9.70 13.12 -5.15
C PRO A 248 9.74 12.70 -6.62
N ARG A 249 10.05 11.43 -6.88
CA ARG A 249 10.06 10.86 -8.24
C ARG A 249 8.82 10.04 -8.45
N GLU A 250 8.33 10.00 -9.69
CA GLU A 250 7.27 9.10 -10.10
C GLU A 250 7.65 8.32 -11.36
N TRP A 251 7.08 7.11 -11.47
CA TRP A 251 7.21 6.20 -12.59
C TRP A 251 5.83 5.76 -13.05
N LEU A 252 5.69 5.59 -14.36
CA LEU A 252 4.51 5.04 -14.99
C LEU A 252 4.98 4.01 -16.01
N THR A 253 4.77 2.73 -15.70
CA THR A 253 5.33 1.62 -16.48
C THR A 253 4.24 0.69 -16.97
N LYS A 254 4.34 0.23 -18.21
CA LYS A 254 3.58 -0.93 -18.69
C LYS A 254 4.40 -2.18 -18.40
N ILE A 255 3.76 -3.16 -17.78
CA ILE A 255 4.36 -4.43 -17.38
C ILE A 255 3.66 -5.54 -18.16
N VAL A 256 4.43 -6.45 -18.72
CA VAL A 256 3.95 -7.64 -19.44
C VAL A 256 4.71 -8.85 -18.90
N TRP A 257 4.01 -9.94 -18.62
CA TRP A 257 4.63 -11.23 -18.34
C TRP A 257 4.25 -12.26 -19.38
N LYS A 258 5.19 -13.14 -19.74
CA LYS A 258 4.97 -14.15 -20.77
C LYS A 258 5.79 -15.41 -20.54
N MET A 259 5.14 -16.56 -20.69
CA MET A 259 5.83 -17.84 -20.86
C MET A 259 6.49 -17.89 -22.24
N VAL A 260 7.83 -17.94 -22.26
CA VAL A 260 8.59 -18.05 -23.52
C VAL A 260 8.87 -19.50 -23.89
N ASP A 261 8.95 -20.38 -22.88
CA ASP A 261 8.99 -21.84 -23.04
C ASP A 261 8.44 -22.51 -21.77
N LYS A 262 8.41 -23.86 -21.74
CA LYS A 262 7.84 -24.64 -20.62
C LYS A 262 8.49 -24.42 -19.24
N ASN A 263 9.68 -23.83 -19.19
CA ASN A 263 10.48 -23.64 -17.99
C ASN A 263 10.83 -22.17 -17.74
N THR A 264 10.48 -21.26 -18.64
CA THR A 264 10.92 -19.86 -18.59
C THR A 264 9.74 -18.92 -18.74
N MET A 265 9.53 -18.09 -17.73
CA MET A 265 8.65 -16.92 -17.78
C MET A 265 9.50 -15.65 -17.71
N VAL A 266 9.12 -14.64 -18.49
CA VAL A 266 9.78 -13.33 -18.49
C VAL A 266 8.79 -12.27 -18.03
N VAL A 267 9.28 -11.25 -17.34
CA VAL A 267 8.48 -10.10 -16.91
C VAL A 267 9.18 -8.83 -17.40
N GLY A 268 8.72 -8.30 -18.53
CA GLY A 268 9.26 -7.07 -19.09
C GLY A 268 8.46 -5.85 -18.66
N TYR A 269 9.14 -4.74 -18.43
CA TYR A 269 8.49 -3.46 -18.24
C TYR A 269 9.29 -2.30 -18.84
N GLU A 270 8.56 -1.30 -19.32
CA GLU A 270 9.09 -0.05 -19.84
C GLU A 270 8.19 1.12 -19.43
N ASP A 271 8.74 2.34 -19.45
CA ASP A 271 7.96 3.54 -19.17
C ASP A 271 6.96 3.83 -20.30
N ILE A 272 5.81 4.39 -19.93
CA ILE A 272 4.78 4.84 -20.88
C ILE A 272 4.32 6.26 -20.58
N GLU A 273 3.66 6.87 -21.56
CA GLU A 273 2.91 8.11 -21.42
C GLU A 273 1.41 7.81 -21.52
N ASP A 274 0.62 8.33 -20.57
CA ASP A 274 -0.84 8.18 -20.54
C ASP A 274 -1.45 9.45 -19.95
N ASP A 275 -2.35 10.09 -20.70
CA ASP A 275 -3.04 11.32 -20.31
C ASP A 275 -3.92 11.15 -19.05
N ASN A 276 -4.34 9.92 -18.74
CA ASN A 276 -5.05 9.61 -17.50
C ASN A 276 -4.13 9.65 -16.26
N PHE A 277 -2.81 9.73 -16.48
CA PHE A 277 -1.76 9.76 -15.46
C PHE A 277 -0.79 10.94 -15.70
N PRO A 278 -1.29 12.19 -15.68
CA PRO A 278 -0.47 13.36 -15.97
C PRO A 278 0.61 13.56 -14.90
N ILE A 279 1.77 14.07 -15.32
CA ILE A 279 2.94 14.22 -14.44
C ILE A 279 2.58 14.98 -13.16
N GLY A 280 2.81 14.34 -12.02
CA GLY A 280 2.57 14.90 -10.69
C GLY A 280 1.10 15.08 -10.31
N ALA A 281 0.12 14.91 -11.20
CA ALA A 281 -1.31 15.17 -10.93
C ALA A 281 -1.55 16.45 -10.06
N GLY A 282 -0.79 17.53 -10.35
CA GLY A 282 -0.81 18.79 -9.58
C GLY A 282 0.22 18.91 -8.43
N LYS A 283 1.11 17.94 -8.25
CA LYS A 283 2.21 17.93 -7.25
C LYS A 283 3.56 18.19 -7.93
N LYS A 284 4.54 18.71 -7.17
CA LYS A 284 5.92 18.96 -7.65
C LYS A 284 6.74 17.66 -7.70
N TYR A 285 6.37 16.72 -8.56
CA TYR A 285 7.11 15.47 -8.79
C TYR A 285 7.95 15.57 -10.07
N VAL A 286 8.99 14.75 -10.16
CA VAL A 286 9.81 14.59 -11.36
C VAL A 286 9.54 13.21 -11.96
N ARG A 287 9.17 13.14 -13.24
CA ARG A 287 9.03 11.88 -13.97
C ARG A 287 10.41 11.25 -14.12
N ALA A 288 10.58 10.07 -13.54
CA ALA A 288 11.75 9.25 -13.69
C ALA A 288 11.50 8.17 -14.75
N SER A 289 12.58 7.54 -15.20
CA SER A 289 12.55 6.47 -16.19
C SER A 289 13.11 5.18 -15.58
N SER A 290 12.51 4.06 -15.95
CA SER A 290 12.93 2.72 -15.56
C SER A 290 12.53 1.69 -16.62
N GLY A 291 13.33 0.64 -16.75
CA GLY A 291 12.97 -0.55 -17.50
C GLY A 291 13.63 -1.77 -16.86
N GLY A 292 13.11 -2.95 -17.17
CA GLY A 292 13.64 -4.20 -16.63
C GLY A 292 13.03 -5.41 -17.32
N PHE A 293 13.78 -6.51 -17.29
CA PHE A 293 13.46 -7.79 -17.91
C PHE A 293 13.79 -8.93 -16.94
#